data_AF-A0A1U7DAA3-F1
#
_entry.id   AF-A0A1U7DAA3-F1
#
_cell.length_a   1.000
_cell.length_b   1.000
_cell.length_c   1.000
_cell.angle_alpha   90.00
_cell.angle_beta   90.00
_cell.angle_gamma   90.00
#
_symmetry.space_group_name_H-M   'P 1'
#
loop_
_entity.id
_entity.type
_entity.pdbx_description
1 polymer ?
#
loop_
_entity_poly.entity_id
_entity_poly.type
_entity_poly.pdbx_seq_one_letter_code
_entity_poly.pdbx_strand_id
1 'polypeptide(L)'
;MIACGALAREIVDLKRQTGWDHLDLTCLPAILHNHPEKITDAVRAAVAKHRDAYDRICVVYADCGTGGRLQAACDALGVEMIAGPHCYAFYEGLDRFAEIDEPTSFYLTDFLVRQFDAFVWEPLGLDRHPALRDMYFGNYEKLVYQAQTDDPALTAQAEAHAARLGLRFERRFTGYGDLQTALARWADRA
;
A
#
# COMPACT_ATOMS: atom_id res chain seq x y z
N MET A 1 12.89 7.32 5.76
CA MET A 1 11.76 6.38 5.60
C MET A 1 12.03 5.44 4.43
N ILE A 2 11.77 4.14 4.57
CA ILE A 2 11.83 3.15 3.49
C ILE A 2 10.41 2.66 3.21
N ALA A 3 9.86 2.93 2.02
CA ALA A 3 8.47 2.65 1.70
C ALA A 3 8.29 1.84 0.42
N CYS A 4 7.08 1.29 0.24
CA CYS A 4 6.65 0.77 -1.05
C CYS A 4 6.53 1.92 -2.06
N GLY A 5 7.00 1.73 -3.29
CA GLY A 5 6.82 2.71 -4.36
C GLY A 5 5.34 3.04 -4.64
N ALA A 6 4.42 2.14 -4.29
CA ALA A 6 2.97 2.37 -4.38
C ALA A 6 2.44 3.45 -3.41
N LEU A 7 3.24 3.84 -2.40
CA LEU A 7 2.89 4.86 -1.40
C LEU A 7 3.65 6.18 -1.62
N ALA A 8 4.51 6.23 -2.64
CA ALA A 8 5.47 7.31 -2.80
C ALA A 8 4.79 8.66 -2.96
N ARG A 9 3.73 8.71 -3.77
CA ARG A 9 2.98 9.94 -4.05
C ARG A 9 2.32 10.48 -2.79
N GLU A 10 1.62 9.61 -2.07
CA GLU A 10 0.87 9.96 -0.87
C GLU A 10 1.81 10.44 0.25
N ILE A 11 2.97 9.80 0.42
CA ILE A 11 3.99 10.22 1.39
C ILE A 11 4.60 11.58 1.00
N VAL A 12 4.92 11.79 -0.28
CA VAL A 12 5.45 13.07 -0.76
C VAL A 12 4.42 14.19 -0.61
N ASP A 13 3.15 13.90 -0.89
CA ASP A 13 2.05 14.84 -0.71
C ASP A 13 1.86 15.23 0.76
N LEU A 14 1.93 14.25 1.68
CA LEU A 14 1.91 14.50 3.12
C LEU A 14 3.07 15.38 3.56
N LYS A 15 4.32 15.02 3.21
CA LYS A 15 5.51 15.82 3.55
C LYS A 15 5.38 17.27 3.10
N ARG A 16 4.88 17.50 1.88
CA ARG A 16 4.72 18.84 1.31
C ARG A 16 3.66 19.66 2.05
N GLN A 17 2.56 19.03 2.46
CA GLN A 17 1.48 19.72 3.18
C GLN A 17 1.86 20.11 4.60
N THR A 18 2.75 19.34 5.23
CA THR A 18 3.14 19.52 6.63
C THR A 18 4.49 20.21 6.82
N GLY A 19 5.31 20.31 5.77
CA GLY A 19 6.65 20.89 5.85
C GLY A 19 7.70 19.95 6.48
N TRP A 20 7.52 18.63 6.37
CA TRP A 20 8.48 17.64 6.89
C TRP A 20 9.69 17.47 5.96
N ASP A 21 10.40 18.56 5.70
CA ASP A 21 11.54 18.60 4.79
C ASP A 21 12.75 17.78 5.30
N HIS A 22 12.82 17.52 6.60
CA HIS A 22 13.85 16.70 7.25
C HIS A 22 13.66 15.18 7.06
N LEU A 23 12.54 14.73 6.51
CA LEU A 23 12.26 13.31 6.33
C LEU A 23 12.61 12.82 4.93
N ASP A 24 13.67 12.06 4.75
CA ASP A 24 13.95 11.46 3.44
C ASP A 24 13.10 10.21 3.16
N LEU A 25 12.71 10.03 1.89
CA LEU A 25 11.93 8.89 1.41
C LEU A 25 12.75 8.07 0.41
N THR A 26 13.02 6.82 0.77
CA THR A 26 13.56 5.79 -0.12
C THR A 26 12.44 4.85 -0.53
N CYS A 27 12.18 4.72 -1.83
CA CYS A 27 11.15 3.82 -2.35
C CYS A 27 11.77 2.52 -2.87
N LEU A 28 11.20 1.39 -2.45
CA LEU A 28 11.45 0.10 -3.08
C LEU A 28 10.53 -0.08 -4.30
N PRO A 29 10.90 -0.94 -5.28
CA PRO A 29 10.07 -1.18 -6.46
C PRO A 29 8.65 -1.57 -6.09
N ALA A 30 7.65 -0.85 -6.63
CA ALA A 30 6.24 -1.09 -6.31
C ALA A 30 5.80 -2.52 -6.61
N ILE A 31 6.41 -3.17 -7.61
CA ILE A 31 6.07 -4.54 -8.05
C ILE A 31 6.32 -5.60 -6.97
N LEU A 32 7.08 -5.27 -5.92
CA LEU A 32 7.27 -6.16 -4.78
C LEU A 32 5.95 -6.52 -4.06
N HIS A 33 4.87 -5.75 -4.23
CA HIS A 33 3.57 -6.15 -3.67
C HIS A 33 3.00 -7.43 -4.31
N ASN A 34 3.40 -7.75 -5.54
CA ASN A 34 3.08 -9.03 -6.19
C ASN A 34 4.06 -10.15 -5.81
N HIS A 35 5.14 -9.81 -5.09
CA HIS A 35 6.21 -10.70 -4.67
C HIS A 35 6.56 -10.50 -3.19
N PRO A 36 5.60 -10.76 -2.27
CA PRO A 36 5.80 -10.51 -0.85
C PRO A 36 7.01 -11.24 -0.27
N GLU A 37 7.39 -12.38 -0.86
CA GLU A 37 8.58 -13.13 -0.49
C GLU A 37 9.90 -12.36 -0.63
N LYS A 38 9.93 -11.31 -1.46
CA LYS A 38 11.10 -10.47 -1.72
C LYS A 38 11.14 -9.18 -0.88
N ILE A 39 10.03 -8.80 -0.24
CA ILE A 39 9.92 -7.54 0.49
C ILE A 39 10.94 -7.48 1.63
N THR A 40 11.03 -8.54 2.45
CA THR A 40 11.91 -8.57 3.63
C THR A 40 13.37 -8.32 3.27
N ASP A 41 13.90 -9.01 2.24
CA ASP A 41 15.29 -8.85 1.83
C ASP A 41 15.56 -7.48 1.21
N ALA A 42 14.61 -6.95 0.44
CA ALA A 42 14.73 -5.60 -0.12
C ALA A 42 14.75 -4.52 0.97
N VAL A 43 13.93 -4.67 2.01
CA VAL A 43 13.95 -3.77 3.18
C VAL A 43 15.27 -3.90 3.95
N ARG A 44 15.76 -5.13 4.21
CA ARG A 44 17.07 -5.34 4.87
C ARG A 44 18.20 -4.64 4.12
N ALA A 45 18.25 -4.81 2.80
CA ALA A 45 19.26 -4.18 1.96
C ALA A 45 19.18 -2.65 2.01
N ALA A 46 17.98 -2.08 1.94
CA ALA A 46 17.79 -0.64 2.04
C ALA A 46 18.16 -0.09 3.43
N VAL A 47 17.79 -0.79 4.52
CA VAL A 47 18.18 -0.41 5.87
C VAL A 47 19.70 -0.41 6.02
N ALA A 48 20.37 -1.48 5.58
CA ALA A 48 21.83 -1.57 5.65
C ALA A 48 22.52 -0.45 4.86
N LYS A 49 22.03 -0.16 3.64
CA LYS A 49 22.57 0.90 2.78
C LYS A 49 22.50 2.29 3.41
N HIS A 50 21.41 2.59 4.14
CA HIS A 50 21.14 3.93 4.65
C HIS A 50 21.47 4.11 6.14
N ARG A 51 21.91 3.05 6.82
CA ARG A 51 22.10 3.03 8.28
C ARG A 51 23.07 4.09 8.79
N ASP A 52 24.15 4.34 8.06
CA ASP A 52 25.19 5.28 8.49
C ASP A 52 24.86 6.74 8.10
N ALA A 53 23.79 6.96 7.33
CA ALA A 53 23.41 8.27 6.83
C ALA A 53 22.26 8.94 7.62
N TYR A 54 21.56 8.18 8.48
CA TYR A 54 20.39 8.67 9.21
C TYR A 54 20.39 8.17 10.64
N ASP A 55 20.07 9.06 11.59
CA ASP A 55 19.91 8.71 13.01
C ASP A 55 18.77 7.71 13.24
N ARG A 56 17.75 7.75 12.38
CA ARG A 56 16.57 6.90 12.47
C ARG A 56 16.08 6.47 11.10
N ILE A 57 15.77 5.17 11.00
CA ILE A 57 15.08 4.59 9.84
C ILE A 57 13.74 4.04 10.31
N CYS A 58 12.67 4.43 9.62
CA CYS A 58 11.34 3.85 9.76
C CYS A 58 10.91 3.21 8.44
N VAL A 59 10.27 2.04 8.53
CA VAL A 59 9.79 1.23 7.42
C VAL A 59 8.29 1.45 7.24
N VAL A 60 7.92 1.96 6.06
CA VAL A 60 6.55 2.23 5.63
C VAL A 60 6.07 1.11 4.70
N TYR A 61 6.12 -0.09 5.27
CA TYR A 61 5.49 -1.31 4.75
C TYR A 61 4.72 -1.92 5.92
N ALA A 62 3.46 -2.24 5.69
CA ALA A 62 2.73 -3.18 6.56
C ALA A 62 3.20 -4.62 6.24
N ASP A 63 2.58 -5.65 6.84
CA ASP A 63 3.00 -7.04 6.56
C ASP A 63 2.92 -7.38 5.06
N CYS A 64 1.84 -6.96 4.39
CA CYS A 64 1.66 -7.05 2.94
C CYS A 64 1.98 -8.46 2.38
N GLY A 65 1.65 -9.51 3.15
CA GLY A 65 1.82 -10.92 2.76
C GLY A 65 3.15 -11.57 3.17
N THR A 66 3.99 -10.89 3.98
CA THR A 66 5.25 -11.51 4.43
C THR A 66 5.07 -12.57 5.53
N GLY A 67 3.91 -12.61 6.19
CA GLY A 67 3.61 -13.57 7.24
C GLY A 67 4.39 -13.29 8.53
N GLY A 68 4.57 -12.01 8.88
CA GLY A 68 5.30 -11.54 10.06
C GLY A 68 6.82 -11.48 9.90
N ARG A 69 7.37 -12.00 8.79
CA ARG A 69 8.83 -12.02 8.55
C ARG A 69 9.42 -10.62 8.44
N LEU A 70 8.68 -9.67 7.87
CA LEU A 70 9.14 -8.29 7.80
C LEU A 70 9.20 -7.64 9.19
N GLN A 71 8.19 -7.83 10.03
CA GLN A 71 8.20 -7.31 11.41
C GLN A 71 9.39 -7.86 12.19
N ALA A 72 9.59 -9.18 12.18
CA ALA A 72 10.73 -9.81 12.85
C ALA A 72 12.09 -9.31 12.33
N ALA A 73 12.18 -8.99 11.03
CA ALA A 73 13.37 -8.38 10.46
C ALA A 73 13.59 -6.95 10.95
N CYS A 74 12.54 -6.13 11.02
CA CYS A 74 12.59 -4.76 11.54
C CYS A 74 13.01 -4.75 13.01
N ASP A 75 12.45 -5.64 13.84
CA ASP A 75 12.79 -5.78 15.25
C ASP A 75 14.28 -6.13 15.43
N ALA A 76 14.78 -7.12 14.65
CA ALA A 76 16.19 -7.51 14.69
C ALA A 76 17.15 -6.40 14.21
N LEU A 77 16.68 -5.51 13.34
CA LEU A 77 17.43 -4.35 12.85
C LEU A 77 17.29 -3.12 13.76
N GLY A 78 16.45 -3.18 14.79
CA GLY A 78 16.13 -2.05 15.65
C GLY A 78 15.51 -0.86 14.89
N VAL A 79 14.72 -1.14 13.84
CA VAL A 79 13.97 -0.11 13.10
C VAL A 79 12.49 -0.26 13.35
N GLU A 80 11.77 0.85 13.34
CA GLU A 80 10.32 0.83 13.51
C GLU A 80 9.63 0.57 12.17
N MET A 81 8.55 -0.21 12.19
CA MET A 81 7.71 -0.51 11.05
C MET A 81 6.30 0.03 11.28
N ILE A 82 5.64 0.54 10.24
CA ILE A 82 4.21 0.87 10.34
C ILE A 82 3.40 -0.42 10.57
N ALA A 83 2.41 -0.35 11.46
CA ALA A 83 1.55 -1.49 11.74
C ALA A 83 0.57 -1.76 10.59
N GLY A 84 0.05 -2.99 10.55
CA GLY A 84 -1.07 -3.37 9.70
C GLY A 84 -0.86 -4.68 8.93
N PRO A 85 -1.95 -5.35 8.52
CA PRO A 85 -1.88 -6.58 7.73
C PRO A 85 -1.52 -6.31 6.27
N HIS A 86 -2.00 -5.19 5.72
CA HIS A 86 -1.73 -4.76 4.35
C HIS A 86 -1.53 -3.26 4.29
N CYS A 87 -0.81 -2.83 3.26
CA CYS A 87 -0.42 -1.45 3.05
C CYS A 87 -1.67 -0.58 2.76
N TYR A 88 -2.74 -1.14 2.21
CA TYR A 88 -3.99 -0.39 2.06
C TYR A 88 -4.79 -0.28 3.37
N ALA A 89 -4.56 -1.15 4.36
CA ALA A 89 -5.41 -1.22 5.57
C ALA A 89 -5.29 0.03 6.44
N PHE A 90 -4.12 0.68 6.45
CA PHE A 90 -3.93 1.91 7.20
C PHE A 90 -4.71 3.10 6.60
N TYR A 91 -5.18 3.05 5.34
CA TYR A 91 -6.00 4.13 4.79
C TYR A 91 -7.41 4.11 5.40
N GLU A 92 -8.02 2.93 5.51
CA GLU A 92 -9.29 2.74 6.22
C GLU A 92 -9.16 3.02 7.74
N GLY A 93 -7.94 2.90 8.27
CA GLY A 93 -7.63 2.93 9.70
C GLY A 93 -7.65 1.51 10.28
N LEU A 94 -6.61 1.13 11.01
CA LEU A 94 -6.38 -0.26 11.40
C LEU A 94 -7.44 -0.82 12.34
N ASP A 95 -7.94 -0.01 13.27
CA ASP A 95 -9.01 -0.41 14.20
C ASP A 95 -10.30 -0.71 13.42
N ARG A 96 -10.68 0.23 12.56
CA ARG A 96 -11.86 0.08 11.68
C ARG A 96 -11.69 -1.09 10.72
N PHE A 97 -10.52 -1.25 10.12
CA PHE A 97 -10.24 -2.36 9.21
C PHE A 97 -10.35 -3.72 9.89
N ALA A 98 -9.97 -3.83 11.17
CA ALA A 98 -10.13 -5.05 11.96
C ALA A 98 -11.61 -5.38 12.28
N GLU A 99 -12.47 -4.37 12.33
CA GLU A 99 -13.93 -4.53 12.53
C GLU A 99 -14.67 -4.87 11.24
N ILE A 100 -14.16 -4.43 10.09
CA ILE A 100 -14.74 -4.68 8.77
C ILE A 100 -14.40 -6.12 8.34
N ASP A 101 -15.26 -7.06 8.69
CA ASP A 101 -15.20 -8.47 8.27
C ASP A 101 -15.65 -8.64 6.80
N GLU A 102 -14.80 -8.23 5.85
CA GLU A 102 -15.08 -8.34 4.41
C GLU A 102 -13.99 -9.05 3.60
N PRO A 103 -13.64 -10.31 3.94
CA PRO A 103 -12.56 -11.06 3.29
C PRO A 103 -12.74 -11.26 1.77
N THR A 104 -13.96 -11.10 1.25
CA THR A 104 -14.32 -11.19 -0.17
C THR A 104 -14.23 -9.86 -0.92
N SER A 105 -13.52 -8.86 -0.37
CA SER A 105 -13.32 -7.55 -0.99
C SER A 105 -11.96 -7.42 -1.67
N PHE A 106 -11.95 -6.92 -2.89
CA PHE A 106 -10.74 -6.56 -3.61
C PHE A 106 -10.48 -5.06 -3.49
N TYR A 107 -9.38 -4.67 -2.85
CA TYR A 107 -9.12 -3.27 -2.53
C TYR A 107 -8.26 -2.59 -3.60
N LEU A 108 -8.66 -1.38 -3.99
CA LEU A 108 -7.84 -0.46 -4.77
C LEU A 108 -7.54 0.82 -3.97
N THR A 109 -6.32 1.33 -4.12
CA THR A 109 -5.92 2.70 -3.75
C THR A 109 -5.79 3.54 -5.02
N ASP A 110 -5.65 4.87 -4.90
CA ASP A 110 -5.39 5.79 -6.02
C ASP A 110 -4.22 5.31 -6.88
N PHE A 111 -3.15 4.79 -6.26
CA PHE A 111 -2.02 4.20 -7.00
C PHE A 111 -2.48 3.02 -7.87
N LEU A 112 -3.17 2.04 -7.30
CA LEU A 112 -3.60 0.86 -8.05
C LEU A 112 -4.70 1.16 -9.06
N VAL A 113 -5.55 2.18 -8.84
CA VAL A 113 -6.48 2.65 -9.87
C VAL A 113 -5.72 3.17 -11.10
N ARG A 114 -4.70 4.02 -10.87
CA ARG A 114 -3.86 4.59 -11.94
C ARG A 114 -3.01 3.56 -12.66
N GLN A 115 -2.60 2.51 -11.95
CA GLN A 115 -1.64 1.52 -12.44
C GLN A 115 -2.26 0.13 -12.56
N PHE A 116 -3.59 0.05 -12.68
CA PHE A 116 -4.33 -1.20 -12.66
C PHE A 116 -3.83 -2.20 -13.71
N ASP A 117 -3.57 -1.73 -14.92
CA ASP A 117 -3.08 -2.62 -15.99
C ASP A 117 -1.70 -3.18 -15.66
N ALA A 118 -0.76 -2.33 -15.23
CA ALA A 118 0.63 -2.71 -14.97
C ALA A 118 0.82 -3.59 -13.72
N PHE A 119 -0.10 -3.54 -12.75
CA PHE A 119 0.06 -4.25 -11.47
C PHE A 119 -1.00 -5.33 -11.19
N VAL A 120 -2.17 -5.23 -11.82
CA VAL A 120 -3.25 -6.23 -11.67
C VAL A 120 -3.46 -6.95 -12.99
N TRP A 121 -3.73 -6.24 -14.08
CA TRP A 121 -4.20 -6.87 -15.31
C TRP A 121 -3.14 -7.74 -16.01
N GLU A 122 -2.00 -7.15 -16.36
CA GLU A 122 -0.92 -7.83 -17.07
C GLU A 122 -0.18 -8.87 -16.19
N PRO A 123 0.16 -8.59 -14.91
CA PRO A 123 0.84 -9.57 -14.07
C PRO A 123 0.01 -10.82 -13.79
N LEU A 124 -1.32 -10.69 -13.73
CA LEU A 124 -2.23 -11.83 -13.63
C LEU A 124 -2.47 -12.51 -14.99
N GLY A 125 -1.95 -11.95 -16.10
CA GLY A 125 -2.10 -12.50 -17.44
C GLY A 125 -3.51 -12.36 -18.01
N LEU A 126 -4.33 -11.44 -17.50
CA LEU A 126 -5.72 -11.23 -17.92
C LEU A 126 -5.82 -10.62 -19.32
N ASP A 127 -4.76 -9.97 -19.78
CA ASP A 127 -4.58 -9.46 -21.15
C ASP A 127 -4.50 -10.60 -22.17
N ARG A 128 -3.84 -11.71 -21.80
CA ARG A 128 -3.61 -12.87 -22.66
C ARG A 128 -4.61 -13.99 -22.45
N HIS A 129 -5.15 -14.12 -21.24
CA HIS A 129 -6.02 -15.22 -20.83
C HIS A 129 -7.25 -14.70 -20.07
N PRO A 130 -8.29 -14.19 -20.77
CA PRO A 130 -9.47 -13.62 -20.12
C PRO A 130 -10.21 -14.59 -19.19
N ALA A 131 -10.13 -15.90 -19.44
CA ALA A 131 -10.72 -16.93 -18.58
C ALA A 131 -10.13 -16.96 -17.15
N LEU A 132 -8.92 -16.44 -16.95
CA LEU A 132 -8.31 -16.33 -15.62
C LEU A 132 -9.06 -15.35 -14.70
N ARG A 133 -9.87 -14.44 -15.26
CA ARG A 133 -10.65 -13.49 -14.47
C ARG A 133 -11.52 -14.20 -13.46
N ASP A 134 -12.30 -15.18 -13.89
CA ASP A 134 -13.23 -15.88 -12.99
C ASP A 134 -12.47 -16.76 -11.98
N MET A 135 -11.30 -17.27 -12.36
CA MET A 135 -10.45 -18.03 -11.46
C MET A 135 -9.87 -17.17 -10.33
N TYR A 136 -9.40 -15.96 -10.64
CA TYR A 136 -8.84 -15.05 -9.63
C TYR A 136 -9.90 -14.28 -8.84
N PHE A 137 -10.95 -13.82 -9.53
CA PHE A 137 -11.93 -12.89 -8.97
C PHE A 137 -13.28 -13.51 -8.62
N GLY A 138 -13.53 -14.78 -8.95
CA GLY A 138 -14.83 -15.43 -8.76
C GLY A 138 -15.29 -15.60 -7.31
N ASN A 139 -14.38 -15.48 -6.33
CA ASN A 139 -14.69 -15.50 -4.90
C ASN A 139 -14.78 -14.09 -4.29
N TYR A 140 -14.54 -13.04 -5.08
CA TYR A 140 -14.69 -11.66 -4.63
C TYR A 140 -16.11 -11.17 -4.95
N GLU A 141 -16.70 -10.43 -4.03
CA GLU A 141 -18.06 -9.88 -4.20
C GLU A 141 -18.07 -8.43 -4.66
N LYS A 142 -17.01 -7.69 -4.32
CA LYS A 142 -16.90 -6.27 -4.58
C LYS A 142 -15.46 -5.81 -4.72
N LEU A 143 -15.31 -4.72 -5.47
CA LEU A 143 -14.12 -3.89 -5.50
C LEU A 143 -14.36 -2.68 -4.61
N VAL A 144 -13.53 -2.54 -3.57
CA VAL A 144 -13.56 -1.38 -2.67
C VAL A 144 -12.43 -0.43 -3.08
N TYR A 145 -12.80 0.71 -3.65
CA TYR A 145 -11.87 1.78 -3.92
C TYR A 145 -11.74 2.70 -2.70
N GLN A 146 -10.60 2.60 -2.02
CA GLN A 146 -10.18 3.52 -0.95
C GLN A 146 -9.52 4.74 -1.58
N ALA A 147 -10.28 5.82 -1.71
CA ALA A 147 -9.86 7.07 -2.35
C ALA A 147 -9.04 7.93 -1.37
N GLN A 148 -7.76 8.16 -1.69
CA GLN A 148 -6.90 9.08 -0.94
C GLN A 148 -7.17 10.53 -1.31
N THR A 149 -7.67 10.77 -2.52
CA THR A 149 -8.03 12.10 -3.02
C THR A 149 -9.47 12.13 -3.55
N ASP A 150 -10.10 13.31 -3.55
CA ASP A 150 -11.43 13.48 -4.13
C ASP A 150 -11.32 13.80 -5.63
N ASP A 151 -10.89 12.80 -6.41
CA ASP A 151 -10.72 12.87 -7.85
C ASP A 151 -11.83 12.08 -8.56
N PRO A 152 -12.79 12.74 -9.23
CA PRO A 152 -13.87 12.06 -9.94
C PRO A 152 -13.38 11.23 -11.12
N ALA A 153 -12.24 11.58 -11.74
CA ALA A 153 -11.68 10.80 -12.85
C ALA A 153 -11.11 9.47 -12.34
N LEU A 154 -10.48 9.45 -11.17
CA LEU A 154 -10.06 8.20 -10.53
C LEU A 154 -11.26 7.33 -10.13
N THR A 155 -12.31 7.96 -9.63
CA THR A 155 -13.54 7.24 -9.28
C THR A 155 -14.13 6.53 -10.49
N ALA A 156 -14.23 7.23 -11.63
CA ALA A 156 -14.72 6.63 -12.88
C ALA A 156 -13.81 5.49 -13.38
N GLN A 157 -12.48 5.62 -13.24
CA GLN A 157 -11.55 4.53 -13.58
C GLN A 157 -11.74 3.31 -12.67
N ALA A 158 -11.86 3.51 -11.36
CA ALA A 158 -12.07 2.42 -10.42
C ALA A 158 -13.39 1.68 -10.67
N GLU A 159 -14.45 2.41 -11.01
CA GLU A 159 -15.74 1.84 -11.41
C GLU A 159 -15.62 1.02 -12.69
N ALA A 160 -14.88 1.51 -13.69
CA ALA A 160 -14.59 0.77 -14.92
C ALA A 160 -13.79 -0.52 -14.65
N HIS A 161 -12.82 -0.49 -13.72
CA HIS A 161 -12.06 -1.66 -13.31
C HIS A 161 -12.97 -2.69 -12.61
N ALA A 162 -13.86 -2.25 -11.73
CA ALA A 162 -14.84 -3.12 -11.08
C ALA A 162 -15.76 -3.80 -12.11
N ALA A 163 -16.27 -3.03 -13.09
CA ALA A 163 -17.08 -3.57 -14.18
C ALA A 163 -16.32 -4.59 -15.03
N ARG A 164 -15.05 -4.31 -15.35
CA ARG A 164 -14.16 -5.23 -16.10
C ARG A 164 -13.92 -6.54 -15.35
N LEU A 165 -13.75 -6.47 -14.03
CA LEU A 165 -13.59 -7.63 -13.17
C LEU A 165 -14.91 -8.36 -12.89
N GLY A 166 -16.06 -7.74 -13.15
CA GLY A 166 -17.38 -8.28 -12.83
C GLY A 166 -17.75 -8.17 -11.34
N LEU A 167 -17.20 -7.18 -10.64
CA LEU A 167 -17.38 -6.96 -9.21
C LEU A 167 -18.31 -5.77 -8.95
N ARG A 168 -19.05 -5.80 -7.84
CA ARG A 168 -19.79 -4.62 -7.37
C ARG A 168 -18.80 -3.51 -7.01
N PHE A 169 -19.09 -2.28 -7.38
CA PHE A 169 -18.24 -1.14 -7.06
C PHE A 169 -18.67 -0.50 -5.73
N GLU A 170 -17.69 -0.25 -4.86
CA GLU A 170 -17.87 0.54 -3.64
C GLU A 170 -16.73 1.56 -3.55
N ARG A 171 -17.07 2.83 -3.37
CA ARG A 171 -16.09 3.89 -3.09
C ARG A 171 -16.13 4.28 -1.63
N ARG A 172 -14.95 4.39 -1.01
CA ARG A 172 -14.75 4.95 0.32
C ARG A 172 -13.74 6.07 0.23
N PHE A 173 -14.10 7.26 0.68
CA PHE A 173 -13.13 8.33 0.83
C PHE A 173 -12.40 8.14 2.17
N THR A 174 -11.10 7.83 2.10
CA THR A 174 -10.29 7.49 3.27
C THR A 174 -9.26 8.57 3.61
N GLY A 175 -8.89 9.40 2.62
CA GLY A 175 -7.71 10.24 2.75
C GLY A 175 -6.47 9.36 3.02
N TYR A 176 -5.59 9.83 3.91
CA TYR A 176 -4.35 9.12 4.24
C TYR A 176 -4.46 8.20 5.48
N GLY A 177 -5.56 8.22 6.21
CA GLY A 177 -5.77 7.38 7.40
C GLY A 177 -4.58 7.39 8.39
N ASP A 178 -4.25 6.21 8.90
CA ASP A 178 -3.14 5.99 9.84
C ASP A 178 -1.75 6.22 9.23
N LEU A 179 -1.62 6.28 7.90
CA LEU A 179 -0.36 6.68 7.27
C LEU A 179 0.05 8.08 7.74
N GLN A 180 -0.89 9.04 7.70
CA GLN A 180 -0.63 10.41 8.13
C GLN A 180 -0.24 10.46 9.60
N THR A 181 -0.98 9.76 10.46
CA THR A 181 -0.72 9.69 11.91
C THR A 181 0.65 9.09 12.21
N ALA A 182 1.01 7.99 11.55
CA ALA A 182 2.28 7.31 11.74
C ALA A 182 3.46 8.20 11.32
N LEU A 183 3.35 8.87 10.17
CA LEU A 183 4.37 9.77 9.66
C LEU A 183 4.53 11.03 10.54
N ALA A 184 3.43 11.63 11.02
CA ALA A 184 3.48 12.77 11.93
C ALA A 184 4.21 12.42 13.23
N ARG A 185 3.85 11.30 13.84
CA ARG A 185 4.53 10.79 15.05
C ARG A 185 6.03 10.56 14.83
N TRP A 186 6.45 10.17 13.62
CA TRP A 186 7.87 10.02 13.32
C TRP A 186 8.57 11.34 13.05
N ALA A 187 7.87 12.29 12.40
CA ALA A 187 8.36 13.63 12.14
C ALA A 187 8.62 14.42 13.44
N ASP A 188 7.71 14.31 14.41
CA ASP A 188 7.74 15.08 15.67
C ASP A 188 8.71 14.52 16.72
N ARG A 189 9.25 13.33 16.49
CA ARG A 189 10.25 12.67 17.35
C ARG A 189 11.69 12.94 16.88
N ALA A 190 11.88 13.88 15.95
CA ALA A 190 13.19 14.32 15.46
C ALA A 190 13.80 15.38 16.38
#